data_AF-A0A379S4B5-F1
#
_entry.id   AF-A0A379S4B5-F1
#
_cell.length_a   1.000
_cell.length_b   1.000
_cell.length_c   1.000
_cell.angle_alpha   90.00
_cell.angle_beta   90.00
_cell.angle_gamma   90.00
#
_symmetry.space_group_name_H-M   'P 1'
#
loop_
_entity.id
_entity.type
_entity.pdbx_description
1 polymer ?
#
loop_
_entity_poly.entity_id
_entity_poly.type
_entity_poly.pdbx_seq_one_letter_code
_entity_poly.pdbx_strand_id
1 'polypeptide(L)' 'MRTAPYVIRLAREPGKRESRYMHLFCGDVDELSLQTSVPDSASGDLQSRVEALESEVAELKQRLDSLLAHLGE' A
#
# COMPACT_ATOMS: atom_id res chain seq x y z
N MET A 1 23.08 12.86 17.90
CA MET A 1 22.06 12.34 16.95
C MET A 1 21.75 10.91 17.33
N ARG A 2 20.48 10.55 17.57
CA ARG A 2 20.11 9.13 17.74
C ARG A 2 19.89 8.54 16.34
N THR A 3 20.69 7.55 15.96
CA THR A 3 20.47 6.77 14.74
C THR A 3 19.24 5.90 14.95
N ALA A 4 18.17 6.13 14.20
CA ALA A 4 17.00 5.26 14.20
C ALA A 4 17.27 3.99 13.36
N PRO A 5 16.76 2.82 13.76
CA PRO A 5 16.92 1.59 12.99
C PRO A 5 16.13 1.68 11.67
N TYR A 6 16.65 1.07 10.60
CA TYR A 6 15.95 0.96 9.29
C TYR A 6 15.19 -0.35 9.13
N VAL A 7 15.36 -1.28 10.08
CA VAL A 7 14.73 -2.60 10.08
C VAL A 7 14.25 -2.99 11.47
N ILE A 8 13.18 -3.77 11.55
CA ILE A 8 12.71 -4.40 12.79
C ILE A 8 12.84 -5.91 12.67
N ARG A 9 13.12 -6.59 13.79
CA ARG A 9 13.09 -8.05 13.87
C ARG A 9 11.70 -8.48 14.32
N LEU A 10 11.03 -9.31 13.53
CA LEU A 10 9.71 -9.83 13.82
C LEU A 10 9.75 -11.01 14.80
N ALA A 11 8.61 -11.26 15.46
CA ALA A 11 8.39 -12.47 16.24
C ALA A 11 8.73 -13.72 15.42
N ARG A 12 9.42 -14.67 16.07
CA ARG A 12 9.89 -15.90 15.41
C ARG A 12 8.72 -16.84 15.18
N GLU A 13 8.63 -17.38 13.96
CA GLU A 13 7.64 -18.40 13.62
C GLU A 13 7.98 -19.76 14.26
N PRO A 14 6.95 -20.53 14.70
CA PRO A 14 7.15 -21.86 15.23
C PRO A 14 7.85 -22.77 14.20
N GLY A 15 8.91 -23.46 14.63
CA GLY A 15 9.68 -24.37 13.78
C GLY A 15 10.73 -23.73 12.87
N LYS A 16 10.79 -22.40 12.72
CA LYS A 16 11.86 -21.73 11.97
C LYS A 16 13.08 -21.50 12.84
N ARG A 17 14.31 -21.61 12.31
CA ARG A 17 15.55 -21.39 13.07
C ARG A 17 15.88 -19.91 13.31
N GLU A 18 15.36 -19.02 12.46
CA GLU A 18 15.69 -17.60 12.44
C GLU A 18 14.42 -16.73 12.38
N SER A 19 14.54 -15.47 12.82
CA SER A 19 13.48 -14.46 12.71
C SER A 19 13.47 -13.80 11.34
N ARG A 20 12.29 -13.31 10.92
CA ARG A 20 12.16 -12.42 9.77
C ARG A 20 12.48 -10.96 10.15
N TYR A 21 12.84 -10.15 9.17
CA TYR A 21 13.07 -8.70 9.33
C TYR A 21 12.22 -7.91 8.34
N MET A 22 11.78 -6.72 8.73
CA MET A 22 10.99 -5.81 7.89
C MET A 22 11.62 -4.42 7.85
N HIS A 23 11.57 -3.73 6.70
CA HIS A 23 12.10 -2.38 6.56
C HIS A 23 11.12 -1.32 7.07
N LEU A 24 11.66 -0.21 7.60
CA LEU A 24 10.89 0.94 8.10
C LEU A 24 10.73 2.08 7.07
N PHE A 25 11.07 1.84 5.81
CA PHE A 25 10.94 2.86 4.75
C PHE A 25 9.50 3.20 4.38
N CYS A 26 8.52 2.37 4.76
CA CYS A 26 7.10 2.57 4.46
C CYS A 26 6.27 2.97 5.70
N GLY A 27 6.94 3.45 6.75
CA GLY A 27 6.31 3.78 8.04
C GLY A 27 6.49 2.70 9.09
N ASP A 28 5.85 2.91 10.25
CA ASP A 28 5.90 1.98 11.38
C ASP A 28 5.15 0.69 11.05
N VAL A 29 5.73 -0.43 11.46
CA VAL A 29 5.19 -1.77 11.21
C VAL A 29 4.49 -2.25 12.49
N ASP A 30 3.19 -2.45 12.41
CA ASP A 30 2.42 -3.10 13.47
C ASP A 30 2.50 -4.63 13.30
N GLU A 31 3.05 -5.34 14.29
CA GLU A 31 3.28 -6.80 14.18
C GLU A 31 1.99 -7.62 13.98
N LEU A 32 0.83 -7.10 14.40
CA LEU A 32 -0.46 -7.79 14.21
C LEU A 32 -0.93 -7.67 12.76
N SER A 33 -0.60 -6.57 12.07
CA SER A 33 -0.93 -6.38 10.66
C SER A 33 -0.19 -7.36 9.72
N LEU A 34 0.94 -7.92 10.16
CA LEU A 34 1.75 -8.86 9.37
C LEU A 34 1.26 -10.31 9.44
N GLN A 35 0.41 -10.67 10.41
CA GLN A 35 -0.17 -12.02 10.50
C GLN A 35 -1.20 -12.28 9.39
N THR A 36 -1.64 -11.24 8.68
CA THR A 36 -2.65 -11.31 7.61
C THR A 36 -2.07 -11.33 6.19
N SER A 37 -0.74 -11.30 6.03
CA SER A 37 -0.13 -11.29 4.69
C SER A 37 -0.15 -12.70 4.07
N VAL A 38 -1.31 -13.11 3.57
CA VAL A 38 -1.45 -14.23 2.62
C VAL A 38 -1.15 -13.66 1.23
N PRO A 39 -0.02 -13.98 0.58
CA PRO A 39 0.47 -13.15 -0.51
C PRO A 39 -0.03 -13.52 -1.92
N ASP A 40 -1.06 -14.36 -2.07
CA ASP A 40 -1.46 -14.83 -3.41
C ASP A 40 -2.84 -14.35 -3.87
N SER A 41 -3.80 -14.21 -2.94
CA SER A 41 -5.16 -13.75 -3.28
C SER A 41 -5.32 -12.23 -3.32
N ALA A 42 -4.38 -11.48 -2.73
CA ALA A 42 -4.42 -10.01 -2.70
C ALA A 42 -4.07 -9.38 -4.05
N SER A 43 -3.23 -10.03 -4.87
CA SER A 43 -2.75 -9.44 -6.13
C SER A 43 -3.87 -9.21 -7.15
N GLY A 44 -4.82 -10.15 -7.27
CA GLY A 44 -5.97 -10.01 -8.18
C GLY A 44 -6.99 -8.97 -7.70
N ASP A 45 -7.22 -8.88 -6.38
CA ASP A 45 -8.05 -7.83 -5.78
C ASP A 45 -7.43 -6.44 -5.99
N LEU A 46 -6.11 -6.33 -5.78
CA LEU A 46 -5.37 -5.09 -6.01
C LEU A 46 -5.45 -4.65 -7.47
N GLN A 47 -5.24 -5.55 -8.43
CA GLN A 47 -5.33 -5.20 -9.86
C GLN A 47 -6.74 -4.68 -10.21
N SER A 48 -7.79 -5.39 -9.78
CA SER A 48 -9.18 -5.00 -10.03
C SER A 48 -9.51 -3.63 -9.42
N ARG A 49 -9.01 -3.36 -8.22
CA ARG A 49 -9.18 -2.08 -7.54
C ARG A 49 -8.42 -0.95 -8.23
N VAL A 50 -7.21 -1.22 -8.72
CA VAL A 50 -6.43 -0.23 -9.48
C VAL A 50 -7.13 0.13 -10.77
N GLU A 51 -7.60 -0.86 -11.54
CA GLU A 51 -8.35 -0.64 -12.79
C GLU A 51 -9.62 0.21 -12.56
N ALA A 52 -10.36 -0.09 -11.48
CA ALA A 52 -11.54 0.69 -11.11
C ALA A 52 -11.20 2.15 -10.75
N LEU A 53 -10.14 2.36 -9.96
CA LEU A 53 -9.68 3.70 -9.59
C LEU A 53 -9.16 4.50 -10.78
N GLU A 54 -8.44 3.86 -11.71
CA GLU A 54 -7.95 4.52 -12.92
C GLU A 54 -9.10 4.99 -13.82
N SER A 55 -10.16 4.19 -13.94
CA SER A 55 -11.39 4.55 -14.64
C SER A 55 -12.10 5.74 -13.98
N GLU A 56 -12.27 5.70 -12.66
CA GLU A 56 -12.89 6.79 -11.90
C GLU A 56 -12.09 8.10 -12.03
N VAL A 57 -10.77 8.02 -11.94
CA VAL A 57 -9.89 9.19 -12.13
C VAL A 57 -10.01 9.77 -13.54
N ALA A 58 -10.11 8.91 -14.57
CA ALA A 58 -10.30 9.38 -15.95
C ALA A 58 -11.64 10.13 -16.11
N GLU A 59 -12.72 9.60 -15.54
CA GLU A 59 -14.03 10.25 -15.56
C GLU A 59 -14.03 11.58 -14.79
N LEU A 60 -13.43 11.61 -13.60
CA LEU A 60 -13.33 12.83 -12.80
C LEU A 60 -12.52 13.91 -13.52
N LYS A 61 -11.43 13.56 -14.19
CA LYS A 61 -10.65 14.50 -15.00
C LYS A 61 -11.46 15.07 -16.15
N GLN A 62 -12.21 14.25 -16.89
CA GLN A 62 -13.07 14.73 -17.97
C GLN A 62 -14.16 15.70 -17.48
N ARG A 63 -14.77 15.40 -16.33
CA ARG A 63 -15.76 16.30 -15.70
C ARG A 63 -15.13 17.61 -15.28
N LEU A 64 -13.92 17.56 -14.69
CA LEU A 64 -13.18 18.75 -14.29
C LEU A 64 -12.80 19.61 -15.49
N ASP A 65 -12.29 19.00 -16.57
CA ASP A 65 -11.96 19.71 -17.81
C ASP A 65 -13.20 20.40 -18.40
N SER A 66 -14.36 19.72 -18.38
CA SER A 66 -15.63 20.29 -18.85
C SER A 66 -16.07 21.49 -18.01
N LEU A 67 -15.93 21.40 -16.68
CA LEU A 67 -16.25 22.51 -15.77
C LEU A 67 -15.29 23.68 -15.95
N LEU A 68 -14.00 23.43 -16.10
CA LEU A 68 -13.00 24.48 -16.33
C LEU A 68 -13.21 25.18 -17.67
N ALA A 69 -13.58 24.45 -18.73
CA ALA A 69 -13.92 25.03 -20.02
C ALA A 69 -15.14 25.96 -19.92
N HIS A 70 -16.19 25.55 -19.19
CA HIS A 70 -17.40 26.37 -19.00
C HIS A 70 -17.18 27.63 -18.16
N LEU A 71 -16.20 27.63 -17.23
CA LEU A 71 -15.88 28.79 -16.39
C LEU A 71 -14.92 29.78 -17.08
N GLY A 72 -14.30 29.38 -18.19
CA GLY A 72 -13.39 30.20 -18.98
C GLY A 72 -14.02 30.94 -20.17
N GLU A 73 -15.28 30.64 -20.49
CA GLU A 73 -16.16 31.46 -21.35
C GLU A 73 -16.83 32.58 -20.54
#